data_AF-A0A920G4L9-F1
#
_entry.id   AF-A0A920G4L9-F1
#
_cell.length_a   1.000
_cell.length_b   1.000
_cell.length_c   1.000
_cell.angle_alpha   90.00
_cell.angle_beta   90.00
_cell.angle_gamma   90.00
#
_symmetry.space_group_name_H-M   'P 1'
#
loop_
_entity.id
_entity.type
_entity.pdbx_description
1 polymer ?
#
loop_
_entity_poly.entity_id
_entity_poly.type
_entity_poly.pdbx_seq_one_letter_code
_entity_poly.pdbx_strand_id
1 'polypeptide(L)'
;MLYRQPGMWLSAPATGHARPPGEQFAYSSGDINTASLMWQQSLEGQAYPDWIDAHFSRPLGIQEMVLEPDASGIQVGSSYAYLTPRDWARMGQLWLDAWHGRSPIISQDWQRLAVTPGTANNGEIYGLGFWLNTGHRAFPNAPESTFHAGGNSGQFVAVLPERELVVVRLGLTLNESRADMDALLADLWRLLNSTPNQPTISQLTRQMGRET
;
A
#
# COMPACT_ATOMS: atom_id res chain seq x y z
N MET A 1 -11.44 -22.45 1.27
CA MET A 1 -11.16 -21.35 2.23
C MET A 1 -9.67 -21.16 2.31
N LEU A 2 -9.20 -19.92 2.23
CA LEU A 2 -7.78 -19.55 2.19
C LEU A 2 -6.96 -20.22 3.31
N TYR A 3 -7.42 -20.14 4.56
CA TYR A 3 -6.74 -20.66 5.75
C TYR A 3 -6.86 -22.18 5.98
N ARG A 4 -7.46 -22.93 5.06
CA ARG A 4 -7.59 -24.39 5.16
C ARG A 4 -6.70 -25.15 4.18
N GLN A 5 -5.94 -24.45 3.35
CA GLN A 5 -5.02 -25.05 2.38
C GLN A 5 -3.58 -24.99 2.92
N PRO A 6 -2.75 -26.02 2.70
CA PRO A 6 -1.33 -25.97 3.03
C PRO A 6 -0.59 -24.83 2.30
N GLY A 7 -0.95 -24.57 1.04
CA GLY A 7 -0.55 -23.40 0.27
C GLY A 7 -1.73 -22.46 0.08
N MET A 8 -1.69 -21.28 0.69
CA MET A 8 -2.76 -20.28 0.57
C MET A 8 -2.89 -19.73 -0.85
N TRP A 9 -1.77 -19.66 -1.58
CA TRP A 9 -1.74 -19.31 -3.00
C TRP A 9 -2.59 -20.23 -3.87
N LEU A 10 -2.83 -21.48 -3.45
CA LEU A 10 -3.62 -22.45 -4.23
C LEU A 10 -5.12 -22.11 -4.23
N SER A 11 -5.60 -21.28 -3.29
CA SER A 11 -7.03 -21.05 -3.11
C SER A 11 -7.70 -20.50 -4.37
N ALA A 12 -7.12 -19.48 -5.01
CA ALA A 12 -7.68 -18.86 -6.22
C ALA A 12 -7.66 -19.80 -7.44
N PRO A 13 -6.51 -20.40 -7.83
CA PRO A 13 -6.46 -21.29 -8.99
C PRO A 13 -7.30 -22.56 -8.81
N ALA A 14 -7.46 -23.08 -7.58
CA ALA A 14 -8.27 -24.27 -7.34
C ALA A 14 -9.78 -24.02 -7.36
N THR A 15 -10.25 -22.81 -7.03
CA THR A 15 -11.68 -22.48 -7.06
C THR A 15 -12.15 -21.99 -8.42
N GLY A 16 -11.24 -21.52 -9.27
CA GLY A 16 -11.57 -20.92 -10.56
C GLY A 16 -12.30 -19.58 -10.43
N HIS A 17 -12.82 -19.08 -11.55
CA HIS A 17 -13.49 -17.78 -11.60
C HIS A 17 -15.00 -17.90 -11.40
N ALA A 18 -15.56 -17.09 -10.48
CA ALA A 18 -17.01 -16.97 -10.30
C ALA A 18 -17.70 -16.16 -11.42
N ARG A 19 -16.94 -15.29 -12.10
CA ARG A 19 -17.33 -14.44 -13.23
C ARG A 19 -16.21 -14.42 -14.26
N PRO A 20 -16.47 -14.22 -15.56
CA PRO A 20 -15.42 -14.02 -16.54
C PRO A 20 -14.44 -12.91 -16.12
N PRO A 21 -13.11 -13.08 -16.31
CA PRO A 21 -12.13 -12.04 -16.01
C PRO A 21 -12.45 -10.73 -16.72
N GLY A 22 -12.32 -9.61 -16.00
CA GLY A 22 -12.56 -8.26 -16.53
C GLY A 22 -14.00 -7.76 -16.46
N GLU A 23 -14.99 -8.60 -16.12
CA GLU A 23 -16.39 -8.17 -16.05
C GLU A 23 -16.78 -7.47 -14.74
N GLN A 24 -16.24 -7.94 -13.61
CA GLN A 24 -16.62 -7.45 -12.29
C GLN A 24 -15.42 -7.44 -11.35
N PHE A 25 -15.25 -6.35 -10.59
CA PHE A 25 -14.29 -6.29 -9.51
C PHE A 25 -14.73 -7.18 -8.34
N ALA A 26 -13.80 -7.98 -7.84
CA ALA A 26 -13.96 -8.77 -6.63
C ALA A 26 -12.62 -8.81 -5.88
N TYR A 27 -12.61 -8.34 -4.64
CA TYR A 27 -11.41 -8.38 -3.81
C TYR A 27 -11.07 -9.83 -3.43
N SER A 28 -9.82 -10.25 -3.69
CA SER A 28 -9.35 -11.62 -3.47
C SER A 28 -7.94 -11.65 -2.87
N SER A 29 -7.85 -12.07 -1.60
CA SER A 29 -6.55 -12.38 -0.96
C SER A 29 -5.83 -13.55 -1.65
N GLY A 30 -6.59 -14.48 -2.24
CA GLY A 30 -6.01 -15.62 -2.97
C GLY A 30 -5.25 -15.19 -4.23
N ASP A 31 -5.72 -14.14 -4.91
CA ASP A 31 -5.09 -13.64 -6.13
C ASP A 31 -3.74 -13.00 -5.80
N ILE A 32 -3.68 -12.22 -4.72
CA ILE A 32 -2.41 -11.65 -4.22
C ILE A 32 -1.44 -12.75 -3.77
N ASN A 33 -1.90 -13.79 -3.06
CA ASN A 33 -1.02 -14.89 -2.69
C ASN A 33 -0.52 -15.70 -3.91
N THR A 34 -1.33 -15.78 -4.97
CA THR A 34 -0.89 -16.36 -6.25
C THR A 34 0.19 -15.50 -6.90
N ALA A 35 0.08 -14.17 -6.83
CA ALA A 35 1.14 -13.26 -7.28
C ALA A 35 2.42 -13.42 -6.45
N SER A 36 2.33 -13.60 -5.12
CA SER A 36 3.49 -13.91 -4.26
C SER A 36 4.20 -15.19 -4.69
N LEU A 37 3.46 -16.25 -5.05
CA LEU A 37 4.05 -17.46 -5.62
C LEU A 37 4.83 -17.15 -6.90
N MET A 38 4.20 -16.46 -7.85
CA MET A 38 4.82 -16.15 -9.15
C MET A 38 6.10 -15.33 -8.97
N TRP A 39 6.06 -14.32 -8.09
CA TRP A 39 7.24 -13.51 -7.75
C TRP A 39 8.32 -14.37 -7.09
N GLN A 40 8.00 -15.19 -6.10
CA GLN A 40 9.00 -16.05 -5.47
C GLN A 40 9.61 -17.08 -6.42
N GLN A 41 8.84 -17.60 -7.37
CA GLN A 41 9.36 -18.49 -8.42
C GLN A 41 10.33 -17.77 -9.35
N SER A 42 10.15 -16.47 -9.59
CA SER A 42 11.07 -15.68 -10.40
C SER A 42 12.40 -15.36 -9.71
N LEU A 43 12.57 -15.72 -8.42
CA LEU A 43 13.81 -15.52 -7.68
C LEU A 43 14.85 -16.62 -7.94
N GLU A 44 14.53 -17.62 -8.77
CA GLU A 44 15.47 -18.67 -9.20
C GLU A 44 16.19 -19.39 -8.03
N GLY A 45 15.48 -19.57 -6.91
CA GLY A 45 15.99 -20.26 -5.73
C GLY A 45 16.62 -19.35 -4.67
N GLN A 46 16.74 -18.04 -4.92
CA GLN A 46 17.08 -17.09 -3.85
C GLN A 46 15.95 -17.05 -2.80
N ALA A 47 16.33 -17.10 -1.52
CA ALA A 47 15.38 -17.00 -0.44
C ALA A 47 14.72 -15.60 -0.46
N TYR A 48 13.39 -15.57 -0.50
CA TYR A 48 12.64 -14.32 -0.58
C TYR A 48 12.94 -13.33 0.57
N PRO A 49 13.21 -13.75 1.82
CA PRO A 49 13.56 -12.80 2.88
C PRO A 49 14.87 -12.07 2.58
N ASP A 50 15.86 -12.78 2.03
CA ASP A 50 17.16 -12.21 1.66
C ASP A 50 17.02 -11.23 0.49
N TRP A 51 16.17 -11.57 -0.50
CA TRP A 51 15.86 -10.66 -1.60
C TRP A 51 15.19 -9.38 -1.09
N ILE A 52 14.19 -9.51 -0.21
CA ILE A 52 13.49 -8.36 0.38
C ILE A 52 14.44 -7.52 1.23
N ASP A 53 15.31 -8.14 2.03
CA ASP A 53 16.30 -7.42 2.82
C ASP A 53 17.23 -6.58 1.94
N ALA A 54 17.80 -7.19 0.90
CA ALA A 54 18.77 -6.55 0.01
C ALA A 54 18.16 -5.46 -0.87
N HIS A 55 16.95 -5.67 -1.39
CA HIS A 55 16.34 -4.81 -2.41
C HIS A 55 15.26 -3.86 -1.88
N PHE A 56 14.75 -4.10 -0.66
CA PHE A 56 13.66 -3.32 -0.07
C PHE A 56 14.00 -2.82 1.33
N SER A 57 14.19 -3.71 2.31
CA SER A 57 14.28 -3.32 3.72
C SER A 57 15.47 -2.41 3.99
N ARG A 58 16.67 -2.83 3.58
CA ARG A 58 17.91 -2.06 3.84
C ARG A 58 17.96 -0.76 3.06
N PRO A 59 17.63 -0.72 1.75
CA PRO A 59 17.56 0.54 1.02
C PRO A 59 16.59 1.57 1.62
N LEU A 60 15.49 1.10 2.23
CA LEU A 60 14.49 1.97 2.86
C LEU A 60 14.77 2.26 4.35
N GLY A 61 15.77 1.60 4.94
CA GLY A 61 16.04 1.67 6.37
C GLY A 61 14.93 1.09 7.25
N ILE A 62 14.14 0.16 6.72
CA ILE A 62 13.14 -0.62 7.49
C ILE A 62 13.89 -1.57 8.41
N GLN A 63 13.56 -1.53 9.70
CA GLN A 63 14.31 -2.26 10.74
C GLN A 63 13.54 -3.49 11.23
N GLU A 64 12.23 -3.38 11.37
CA GLU A 64 11.39 -4.41 12.01
C GLU A 64 10.28 -4.81 11.06
N MET A 65 10.61 -5.65 10.08
CA MET A 65 9.65 -6.24 9.16
C MET A 65 9.68 -7.75 9.24
N VAL A 66 8.51 -8.34 9.49
CA VAL A 66 8.27 -9.77 9.40
C VAL A 66 7.21 -10.00 8.35
N LEU A 67 7.53 -10.84 7.36
CA LEU A 67 6.60 -11.27 6.31
C LEU A 67 6.48 -12.79 6.44
N GLU A 68 5.35 -13.28 6.93
CA GLU A 68 5.24 -14.72 7.19
C GLU A 68 4.84 -15.51 5.93
N PRO A 69 5.44 -16.69 5.71
CA PRO A 69 4.98 -17.60 4.69
C PRO A 69 3.84 -18.50 5.18
N ASP A 70 3.10 -19.08 4.24
CA ASP A 70 2.22 -20.21 4.50
C ASP A 70 3.02 -21.51 4.72
N ALA A 71 2.32 -22.61 4.98
CA ALA A 71 2.96 -23.91 5.24
C ALA A 71 3.69 -24.49 4.02
N SER A 72 3.50 -23.93 2.81
CA SER A 72 4.26 -24.29 1.61
C SER A 72 5.54 -23.45 1.42
N GLY A 73 5.81 -22.50 2.30
CA GLY A 73 7.00 -21.63 2.25
C GLY A 73 6.83 -20.39 1.35
N ILE A 74 5.61 -20.12 0.87
CA ILE A 74 5.31 -18.94 0.08
C ILE A 74 4.80 -17.83 0.99
N GLN A 75 5.43 -16.66 0.91
CA GLN A 75 5.04 -15.42 1.57
C GLN A 75 3.55 -15.14 1.33
N VAL A 76 2.81 -14.93 2.42
CA VAL A 76 1.38 -14.62 2.34
C VAL A 76 1.22 -13.13 2.01
N GLY A 77 1.45 -12.71 0.76
CA GLY A 77 1.47 -11.28 0.39
C GLY A 77 0.17 -10.50 0.64
N SER A 78 -0.96 -11.20 0.80
CA SER A 78 -2.25 -10.57 1.14
C SER A 78 -2.40 -10.19 2.61
N SER A 79 -1.55 -10.71 3.50
CA SER A 79 -1.66 -10.53 4.96
C SER A 79 -0.32 -10.82 5.65
N TYR A 80 -0.31 -11.05 6.97
CA TYR A 80 0.87 -11.47 7.76
C TYR A 80 2.16 -10.66 7.52
N ALA A 81 2.00 -9.38 7.18
CA ALA A 81 3.05 -8.39 7.18
C ALA A 81 2.98 -7.60 8.48
N TYR A 82 4.00 -7.76 9.32
CA TYR A 82 4.11 -7.12 10.62
C TYR A 82 5.25 -6.11 10.58
N LEU A 83 4.88 -4.83 10.68
CA LEU A 83 5.82 -3.70 10.68
C LEU A 83 5.40 -2.70 11.75
N THR A 84 6.37 -1.93 12.25
CA THR A 84 6.06 -0.77 13.10
C THR A 84 5.30 0.30 12.32
N PRO A 85 4.55 1.21 12.98
CA PRO A 85 3.95 2.35 12.29
C PRO A 85 4.97 3.19 11.50
N ARG A 86 6.20 3.29 12.01
CA ARG A 86 7.29 4.05 11.35
C ARG A 86 7.76 3.35 10.08
N ASP A 87 7.87 2.02 10.10
CA ASP A 87 8.26 1.26 8.92
C ASP A 87 7.13 1.23 7.87
N TRP A 88 5.86 1.16 8.30
CA TRP A 88 4.74 1.42 7.40
C TRP A 88 4.76 2.83 6.80
N ALA A 89 5.20 3.85 7.57
CA ALA A 89 5.34 5.20 7.05
C ALA A 89 6.44 5.30 6.00
N ARG A 90 7.53 4.53 6.13
CA ARG A 90 8.56 4.39 5.10
C ARG A 90 8.02 3.76 3.82
N MET A 91 7.15 2.75 3.94
CA MET A 91 6.46 2.17 2.78
C MET A 91 5.55 3.19 2.08
N GLY A 92 4.75 3.95 2.85
CA GLY A 92 3.93 5.03 2.30
C GLY A 92 4.78 6.13 1.64
N GLN A 93 5.92 6.47 2.25
CA GLN A 93 6.85 7.45 1.70
C GLN A 93 7.49 6.96 0.40
N LEU A 94 7.84 5.68 0.29
CA LEU A 94 8.31 5.08 -0.95
C LEU A 94 7.29 5.27 -2.08
N TRP A 95 6.00 5.03 -1.83
CA TRP A 95 4.96 5.20 -2.84
C TRP A 95 4.73 6.68 -3.20
N LEU A 96 4.79 7.57 -2.20
CA LEU A 96 4.73 9.02 -2.43
C LEU A 96 5.89 9.49 -3.31
N ASP A 97 7.10 9.06 -3.01
CA ASP A 97 8.29 9.40 -3.78
C ASP A 97 8.26 8.77 -5.17
N ALA A 98 7.78 7.55 -5.31
CA ALA A 98 7.59 6.91 -6.61
C ALA A 98 6.61 7.71 -7.47
N TRP A 99 5.47 8.15 -6.91
CA TRP A 99 4.50 8.98 -7.62
C TRP A 99 5.12 10.26 -8.20
N HIS A 100 6.09 10.85 -7.50
CA HIS A 100 6.83 12.05 -7.90
C HIS A 100 8.13 11.76 -8.67
N GLY A 101 8.46 10.49 -8.95
CA GLY A 101 9.69 10.10 -9.64
C GLY A 101 10.97 10.30 -8.81
N ARG A 102 10.84 10.35 -7.48
CA ARG A 102 11.95 10.50 -6.52
C ARG A 102 12.41 9.17 -5.91
N SER A 103 11.65 8.09 -6.13
CA SER A 103 11.96 6.78 -5.54
C SER A 103 13.16 6.10 -6.21
N PRO A 104 14.08 5.51 -5.43
CA PRO A 104 15.20 4.74 -5.97
C PRO A 104 14.84 3.26 -6.28
N ILE A 105 13.64 2.80 -5.92
CA ILE A 105 13.23 1.38 -6.00
C ILE A 105 12.07 1.18 -6.98
N ILE A 106 11.10 2.09 -6.97
CA ILE A 106 9.87 1.99 -7.75
C ILE A 106 9.83 3.14 -8.75
N SER A 107 9.65 2.84 -10.03
CA SER A 107 9.55 3.87 -11.06
C SER A 107 8.25 4.68 -10.94
N GLN A 108 8.28 5.91 -11.45
CA GLN A 108 7.08 6.73 -11.53
C GLN A 108 5.99 6.05 -12.36
N ASP A 109 6.36 5.49 -13.52
CA ASP A 109 5.42 4.81 -14.40
C ASP A 109 4.73 3.64 -13.71
N TRP A 110 5.47 2.85 -12.92
CA TRP A 110 4.88 1.76 -12.14
C TRP A 110 3.89 2.29 -11.10
N GLN A 111 4.26 3.31 -10.33
CA GLN A 111 3.36 3.85 -9.32
C GLN A 111 2.10 4.45 -9.93
N ARG A 112 2.21 5.12 -11.10
CA ARG A 112 1.05 5.64 -11.86
C ARG A 112 0.15 4.52 -12.36
N LEU A 113 0.75 3.45 -12.89
CA LEU A 113 0.02 2.25 -13.30
C LEU A 113 -0.68 1.60 -12.11
N ALA A 114 0.01 1.44 -10.98
CA ALA A 114 -0.50 0.75 -9.81
C ALA A 114 -1.72 1.41 -9.18
N VAL A 115 -1.92 2.71 -9.41
CA VAL A 115 -3.09 3.46 -8.92
C VAL A 115 -4.04 3.89 -10.04
N THR A 116 -3.90 3.28 -11.23
CA THR A 116 -4.89 3.43 -12.30
C THR A 116 -6.17 2.66 -11.93
N PRO A 117 -7.36 3.30 -12.00
CA PRO A 117 -8.62 2.64 -11.74
C PRO A 117 -8.88 1.45 -12.67
N GLY A 118 -9.37 0.34 -12.10
CA GLY A 118 -9.85 -0.80 -12.89
C GLY A 118 -11.05 -0.45 -13.75
N THR A 119 -11.17 -1.09 -14.92
CA THR A 119 -12.23 -0.84 -15.90
C THR A 119 -13.43 -1.80 -15.79
N ALA A 120 -13.31 -2.83 -14.96
CA ALA A 120 -14.39 -3.76 -14.68
C ALA A 120 -15.53 -3.06 -13.92
N ASN A 121 -16.73 -3.66 -13.90
CA ASN A 121 -17.83 -3.12 -13.10
C ASN A 121 -17.43 -3.03 -11.62
N ASN A 122 -17.63 -1.86 -11.01
CA ASN A 122 -17.20 -1.50 -9.65
C ASN A 122 -15.67 -1.56 -9.43
N GLY A 123 -14.86 -1.55 -10.49
CA GLY A 123 -13.40 -1.60 -10.43
C GLY A 123 -12.72 -0.25 -10.26
N GLU A 124 -13.45 0.86 -10.40
CA GLU A 124 -12.90 2.21 -10.36
C GLU A 124 -12.33 2.60 -9.00
N ILE A 125 -12.65 1.83 -7.96
CA ILE A 125 -12.21 2.04 -6.57
C ILE A 125 -10.89 1.32 -6.23
N TYR A 126 -10.31 0.56 -7.16
CA TYR A 126 -9.15 -0.28 -6.89
C TYR A 126 -8.16 -0.30 -8.06
N GLY A 127 -6.86 -0.27 -7.74
CA GLY A 127 -5.75 -0.41 -8.67
C GLY A 127 -4.99 -1.73 -8.49
N LEU A 128 -3.70 -1.75 -8.80
CA LEU A 128 -2.83 -2.90 -8.55
C LEU A 128 -2.37 -2.94 -7.08
N GLY A 129 -3.27 -3.36 -6.20
CA GLY A 129 -2.99 -3.51 -4.76
C GLY A 129 -3.34 -2.30 -3.90
N PHE A 130 -3.95 -1.26 -4.47
CA PHE A 130 -4.33 -0.05 -3.77
C PHE A 130 -5.82 0.25 -3.91
N TRP A 131 -6.43 0.69 -2.81
CA TRP A 131 -7.74 1.34 -2.82
C TRP A 131 -7.59 2.81 -3.27
N LEU A 132 -8.52 3.29 -4.08
CA LEU A 132 -8.44 4.58 -4.76
C LEU A 132 -9.55 5.52 -4.29
N ASN A 133 -9.27 6.83 -4.27
CA ASN A 133 -10.25 7.87 -3.99
C ASN A 133 -10.90 8.44 -5.27
N THR A 134 -11.08 7.60 -6.29
CA THR A 134 -11.69 7.98 -7.57
C THR A 134 -13.07 8.60 -7.35
N GLY A 135 -13.31 9.79 -7.92
CA GLY A 135 -14.53 10.55 -7.72
C GLY A 135 -14.78 10.97 -6.27
N HIS A 136 -13.73 11.09 -5.45
CA HIS A 136 -13.79 11.44 -4.02
C HIS A 136 -14.67 10.52 -3.17
N ARG A 137 -14.82 9.25 -3.59
CA ARG A 137 -15.78 8.32 -2.98
C ARG A 137 -15.36 7.79 -1.61
N ALA A 138 -14.08 7.49 -1.42
CA ALA A 138 -13.59 6.91 -0.18
C ALA A 138 -13.36 8.00 0.88
N PHE A 139 -12.77 9.11 0.47
CA PHE A 139 -12.40 10.24 1.31
C PHE A 139 -12.82 11.56 0.62
N PRO A 140 -14.08 11.99 0.78
CA PRO A 140 -14.61 13.22 0.17
C PRO A 140 -13.78 14.48 0.41
N ASN A 141 -13.09 14.58 1.55
CA ASN A 141 -12.30 15.74 1.94
C ASN A 141 -10.80 15.60 1.59
N ALA A 142 -10.39 14.50 0.96
CA ALA A 142 -9.04 14.28 0.44
C ALA A 142 -8.98 14.48 -1.09
N PRO A 143 -7.79 14.75 -1.67
CA PRO A 143 -7.63 14.85 -3.12
C PRO A 143 -8.06 13.55 -3.81
N GLU A 144 -8.52 13.66 -5.06
CA GLU A 144 -8.91 12.50 -5.87
C GLU A 144 -7.73 11.55 -6.11
N SER A 145 -6.51 12.10 -6.19
CA SER A 145 -5.26 11.33 -6.31
C SER A 145 -4.88 10.52 -5.06
N THR A 146 -5.66 10.58 -3.98
CA THR A 146 -5.40 9.80 -2.77
C THR A 146 -5.57 8.31 -3.03
N PHE A 147 -4.59 7.53 -2.61
CA PHE A 147 -4.64 6.07 -2.65
C PHE A 147 -4.14 5.49 -1.33
N HIS A 148 -4.53 4.26 -1.03
CA HIS A 148 -4.14 3.64 0.24
C HIS A 148 -4.08 2.12 0.19
N ALA A 149 -3.25 1.55 1.06
CA ALA A 149 -3.36 0.16 1.48
C ALA A 149 -4.29 0.10 2.71
N GLY A 150 -5.34 -0.72 2.61
CA GLY A 150 -6.34 -0.91 3.66
C GLY A 150 -6.30 -2.34 4.17
N GLY A 151 -6.25 -2.51 5.50
CA GLY A 151 -6.21 -3.82 6.15
C GLY A 151 -7.30 -3.99 7.19
N ASN A 152 -7.66 -5.25 7.45
CA ASN A 152 -8.72 -5.63 8.38
C ASN A 152 -8.54 -4.98 9.77
N SER A 153 -9.66 -4.59 10.38
CA SER A 153 -9.75 -3.87 11.65
C SER A 153 -9.23 -2.43 11.61
N GLY A 154 -9.25 -1.82 10.41
CA GLY A 154 -8.94 -0.41 10.20
C GLY A 154 -7.44 -0.09 10.18
N GLN A 155 -6.64 -0.93 9.56
CA GLN A 155 -5.25 -0.59 9.23
C GLN A 155 -5.25 0.28 7.96
N PHE A 156 -4.53 1.39 7.97
CA PHE A 156 -4.41 2.26 6.79
C PHE A 156 -2.98 2.75 6.63
N VAL A 157 -2.50 2.70 5.39
CA VAL A 157 -1.37 3.51 4.90
C VAL A 157 -1.92 4.34 3.75
N ALA A 158 -2.28 5.59 4.02
CA ALA A 158 -2.85 6.52 3.06
C ALA A 158 -1.79 7.48 2.53
N VAL A 159 -1.76 7.66 1.21
CA VAL A 159 -0.84 8.55 0.50
C VAL A 159 -1.66 9.61 -0.21
N LEU A 160 -1.39 10.88 0.07
CA LEU A 160 -2.06 12.05 -0.52
C LEU A 160 -1.02 12.84 -1.31
N PRO A 161 -0.78 12.51 -2.59
CA PRO A 161 0.39 13.01 -3.30
C PRO A 161 0.42 14.52 -3.49
N GLU A 162 -0.73 15.13 -3.78
CA GLU A 162 -0.90 16.58 -3.91
C GLU A 162 -0.61 17.34 -2.61
N ARG A 163 -0.65 16.64 -1.47
CA ARG A 163 -0.42 17.21 -0.14
C ARG A 163 0.95 16.86 0.43
N GLU A 164 1.79 16.12 -0.31
CA GLU A 164 3.08 15.59 0.17
C GLU A 164 2.95 14.91 1.55
N LEU A 165 1.87 14.12 1.71
CA LEU A 165 1.47 13.58 3.00
C LEU A 165 1.27 12.07 2.95
N VAL A 166 1.82 11.40 3.96
CA VAL A 166 1.57 9.99 4.27
C VAL A 166 0.96 9.91 5.67
N VAL A 167 -0.13 9.16 5.80
CA VAL A 167 -0.78 8.91 7.09
C VAL A 167 -0.85 7.41 7.32
N VAL A 168 -0.26 6.97 8.44
CA VAL A 168 -0.36 5.60 8.91
C VAL A 168 -1.25 5.55 10.14
N ARG A 169 -2.27 4.69 10.08
CA ARG A 169 -3.11 4.34 11.22
C ARG A 169 -3.06 2.84 11.38
N LEU A 170 -2.52 2.38 12.51
CA LEU A 170 -2.68 0.99 12.92
C LEU A 170 -3.82 0.89 13.94
N GLY A 171 -4.73 -0.06 13.75
CA GLY A 171 -5.98 -0.12 14.51
C GLY A 171 -6.39 -1.53 14.93
N LEU A 172 -7.21 -1.61 15.98
CA LEU A 172 -8.07 -2.75 16.29
C LEU A 172 -9.51 -2.23 16.34
N THR A 173 -10.00 -1.73 15.20
CA THR A 173 -11.35 -1.17 15.08
C THR A 173 -12.27 -2.22 14.50
N LEU A 174 -12.96 -2.96 15.38
CA LEU A 174 -13.84 -4.07 14.97
C LEU A 174 -15.01 -3.64 14.07
N ASN A 175 -15.40 -2.37 14.13
CA ASN A 175 -16.30 -1.75 13.15
C ASN A 175 -15.53 -0.68 12.37
N GLU A 176 -15.05 -1.04 11.18
CA GLU A 176 -14.18 -0.18 10.38
C GLU A 176 -14.81 1.16 9.97
N SER A 177 -16.15 1.24 9.87
CA SER A 177 -16.84 2.52 9.64
C SER A 177 -16.56 3.56 10.74
N ARG A 178 -16.12 3.12 11.93
CA ARG A 178 -15.70 4.00 13.04
C ARG A 178 -14.24 4.43 12.98
N ALA A 179 -13.47 3.98 11.99
CA ALA A 179 -12.11 4.47 11.79
C ALA A 179 -12.09 5.94 11.35
N ASP A 180 -13.17 6.40 10.72
CA ASP A 180 -13.42 7.76 10.24
C ASP A 180 -12.18 8.44 9.64
N MET A 181 -11.58 7.73 8.67
CA MET A 181 -10.34 8.18 8.02
C MET A 181 -10.54 9.48 7.25
N ASP A 182 -11.72 9.75 6.69
CA ASP A 182 -11.99 11.00 5.98
C ASP A 182 -11.89 12.21 6.92
N ALA A 183 -12.57 12.16 8.07
CA ALA A 183 -12.47 13.23 9.07
C ALA A 183 -11.04 13.40 9.58
N LEU A 184 -10.34 12.29 9.89
CA LEU A 184 -8.94 12.33 10.33
C LEU A 184 -8.03 13.01 9.29
N LEU A 185 -8.14 12.63 8.02
CA LEU A 185 -7.33 13.20 6.94
C LEU A 185 -7.64 14.69 6.72
N ALA A 186 -8.91 15.07 6.82
CA ALA A 186 -9.34 16.47 6.73
C ALA A 186 -8.77 17.30 7.90
N ASP A 187 -8.84 16.78 9.11
CA ASP A 187 -8.37 17.46 10.33
C ASP A 187 -6.85 17.65 10.33
N LEU A 188 -6.11 16.60 9.97
CA LEU A 188 -4.65 16.68 9.82
C LEU A 188 -4.27 17.71 8.77
N TRP A 189 -4.95 17.72 7.62
CA TRP A 189 -4.68 18.71 6.58
C TRP A 189 -4.97 20.13 7.04
N ARG A 190 -6.09 20.36 7.75
CA ARG A 190 -6.40 21.68 8.33
C ARG A 190 -5.35 22.12 9.34
N LEU A 191 -4.90 21.23 10.23
CA LEU A 191 -3.90 21.52 11.25
C LEU A 191 -2.54 21.89 10.65
N LEU A 192 -2.09 21.15 9.63
CA LEU A 192 -0.82 21.41 8.96
C LEU A 192 -0.82 22.76 8.22
N ASN A 193 -1.98 23.20 7.72
CA ASN A 193 -2.12 24.49 7.01
C ASN A 193 -2.55 25.66 7.90
N SER A 194 -3.00 25.42 9.14
CA SER A 194 -3.41 26.48 10.05
C SER A 194 -2.26 27.07 10.87
N THR A 195 -1.06 26.50 10.78
CA THR A 195 0.13 26.98 11.51
C THR A 195 0.84 28.06 10.70
N PRO A 196 0.77 29.36 11.06
CA PRO A 196 1.57 30.39 10.40
C PRO A 196 3.03 30.23 10.86
N ASN A 197 3.98 30.17 9.92
CA ASN A 197 5.45 30.07 10.15
C ASN A 197 6.08 28.67 10.40
N GLN A 198 5.63 27.61 9.74
CA GLN A 198 6.57 26.52 9.41
C GLN A 198 7.10 26.72 7.99
N PRO A 199 8.41 26.63 7.75
CA PRO A 199 8.92 26.61 6.39
C PRO A 199 8.25 25.44 5.65
N THR A 200 7.76 25.70 4.44
CA THR A 200 7.18 24.67 3.58
C THR A 200 8.18 23.52 3.41
N ILE A 201 7.70 22.30 3.13
CA ILE A 201 8.57 21.14 2.86
C ILE A 201 9.64 21.52 1.81
N SER A 202 9.26 22.29 0.79
CA SER A 202 10.17 22.82 -0.24
C SER A 202 11.22 23.82 0.27
N GLN A 203 10.95 24.54 1.37
CA GLN A 203 11.89 25.44 2.04
C GLN A 203 12.88 24.65 2.93
N LEU A 204 12.43 23.58 3.58
CA LEU A 204 13.29 22.68 4.36
C LEU A 204 14.29 21.93 3.49
N THR A 205 13.87 21.41 2.32
CA THR A 205 14.78 20.72 1.38
C THR A 205 15.85 21.67 0.81
N ARG A 206 15.52 22.96 0.64
CA ARG A 206 16.47 23.98 0.17
C ARG A 206 17.48 24.42 1.23
N GLN A 207 17.11 24.38 2.51
CA GLN A 207 18.04 24.66 3.61
C GLN A 207 19.06 23.54 3.79
N MET A 208 18.67 22.28 3.62
CA MET A 208 19.58 21.13 3.74
C MET A 208 20.56 20.99 2.55
N GLY A 209 20.22 21.53 1.37
CA GLY A 209 21.07 21.48 0.18
C GLY A 209 22.09 22.63 0.03
N ARG A 210 22.21 23.52 1.03
CA ARG A 210 23.17 24.63 1.03
C ARG A 210 24.32 24.47 2.03
N GLU A 211 24.35 23.36 2.76
CA GLU A 211 25.47 22.99 3.65
C GLU A 211 26.32 21.89 3.01
N THR A 212 27.05 22.26 1.95
CA THR A 212 28.28 21.57 1.49
C THR A 212 29.23 22.59 0.89
#